data_AF-D3AI51-F1
#
_entry.id   AF-D3AI51-F1
#
_cell.length_a   1.000
_cell.length_b   1.000
_cell.length_c   1.000
_cell.angle_alpha   90.00
_cell.angle_beta   90.00
_cell.angle_gamma   90.00
#
_symmetry.space_group_name_H-M   'P 1'
#
loop_
_entity.id
_entity.type
_entity.pdbx_description
1 polymer ?
#
loop_
_entity_poly.entity_id
_entity_poly.type
_entity_poly.pdbx_seq_one_letter_code
_entity_poly.pdbx_strand_id
1 'polypeptide(L)'
;VYLYSGMADVARETLDDTLYEACKAMWDSIVNRRMYITGAIGSSAYGEAFTIDYDLPGDLMYGETCASVGMVFFACRMLQMEQRGEYADVMERLLYNGTISGMALDGKSFFYVNPLEVYPKKDEEVQAFRHVKVERQKWFACACCPPNLARLVESVGAYIYTQSEDRLYVNLFIGSETEVFSGEEAAHIHMETGYPWTGNVKLVTECESGREWEIALHLPGWCRQFDILVDGEPVGYRTEAGYLYLKRCWKGRHEIVFVMKLEARLVRSNPRVRDNMGKTAVMRGPVVYCLEEADNGPDLHCIEIPEETVFKEEYRKDLLGGVVVLESVGRKIREEEGIPLYFDEKNEKYDEKKLLWIPYYSWANRSAGEMMVWVRRVTL
;
A
#
# COMPACT_ATOMS: atom_id res chain seq x y z
N VAL A 1 18.04 -0.47 -1.56
CA VAL A 1 17.09 -0.90 -2.61
C VAL A 1 17.58 -0.62 -4.03
N TYR A 2 18.12 0.56 -4.36
CA TYR A 2 18.69 0.80 -5.71
C TYR A 2 19.82 -0.17 -6.08
N LEU A 3 20.69 -0.52 -5.13
CA LEU A 3 21.69 -1.58 -5.33
C LEU A 3 21.01 -2.90 -5.75
N TYR A 4 19.96 -3.31 -5.04
CA TYR A 4 19.26 -4.57 -5.29
C TYR A 4 18.49 -4.55 -6.62
N SER A 5 17.95 -3.39 -7.02
CA SER A 5 17.44 -3.20 -8.39
C SER A 5 18.52 -3.44 -9.43
N GLY A 6 19.71 -2.83 -9.28
CA GLY A 6 20.83 -3.06 -10.19
C GLY A 6 21.33 -4.51 -10.19
N MET A 7 21.37 -5.16 -9.03
CA MET A 7 21.72 -6.58 -8.91
C MET A 7 20.71 -7.47 -9.66
N ALA A 8 19.41 -7.21 -9.53
CA ALA A 8 18.38 -7.96 -10.25
C ALA A 8 18.49 -7.80 -11.76
N ASP A 9 18.76 -6.59 -12.25
CA ASP A 9 19.00 -6.34 -13.68
C ASP A 9 20.23 -7.12 -14.17
N VAL A 10 21.37 -7.03 -13.46
CA VAL A 10 22.59 -7.77 -13.82
C VAL A 10 22.36 -9.28 -13.79
N ALA A 11 21.67 -9.80 -12.77
CA ALA A 11 21.35 -11.21 -12.65
C ALA A 11 20.55 -11.72 -13.86
N ARG A 12 19.55 -10.94 -14.30
CA ARG A 12 18.74 -11.27 -15.48
C ARG A 12 19.56 -11.29 -16.76
N GLU A 13 20.31 -10.23 -17.02
CA GLU A 13 21.03 -10.06 -18.29
C GLU A 13 22.22 -11.02 -18.42
N THR A 14 22.79 -11.48 -17.30
CA THR A 14 23.94 -12.38 -17.28
C THR A 14 23.60 -13.83 -16.94
N LEU A 15 22.33 -14.11 -16.61
CA LEU A 15 21.85 -15.41 -16.13
C LEU A 15 22.63 -15.89 -14.88
N ASP A 16 22.93 -14.96 -13.96
CA ASP A 16 23.66 -15.25 -12.72
C ASP A 16 22.69 -15.62 -11.58
N ASP A 17 22.49 -16.93 -11.41
CA ASP A 17 21.64 -17.48 -10.34
C ASP A 17 22.13 -17.09 -8.94
N THR A 18 23.44 -16.94 -8.73
CA THR A 18 23.97 -16.60 -7.40
C THR A 18 23.58 -15.18 -6.99
N LEU A 19 23.57 -14.26 -7.95
CA LEU A 19 23.14 -12.90 -7.74
C LEU A 19 21.62 -12.82 -7.56
N TYR A 20 20.87 -13.64 -8.29
CA TYR A 20 19.42 -13.74 -8.11
C TYR A 20 19.03 -14.30 -6.74
N GLU A 21 19.70 -15.34 -6.24
CA GLU A 21 19.49 -15.85 -4.88
C GLU A 21 19.78 -14.77 -3.82
N ALA A 22 20.81 -13.95 -4.02
CA ALA A 22 21.08 -12.82 -3.13
C ALA A 22 19.93 -11.79 -3.15
N CYS A 23 19.37 -11.47 -4.33
CA CYS A 23 18.20 -10.62 -4.44
C CYS A 23 16.99 -11.19 -3.69
N LYS A 24 16.71 -12.50 -3.82
CA LYS A 24 15.63 -13.16 -3.08
C LYS A 24 15.85 -13.13 -1.57
N ALA A 25 17.07 -13.37 -1.09
CA ALA A 25 17.40 -13.28 0.33
C ALA A 25 17.20 -11.86 0.88
N MET A 26 17.60 -10.84 0.12
CA MET A 26 17.39 -9.44 0.51
C MET A 26 15.91 -9.04 0.46
N TRP A 27 15.17 -9.51 -0.55
CA TRP A 27 13.72 -9.34 -0.64
C TRP A 27 13.01 -9.89 0.59
N ASP A 28 13.26 -11.16 0.93
CA ASP A 28 12.69 -11.79 2.13
C ASP A 28 13.02 -11.01 3.40
N SER A 29 14.29 -10.62 3.58
CA SER A 29 14.71 -9.86 4.76
C SER A 29 13.98 -8.52 4.88
N ILE A 30 13.74 -7.83 3.78
CA ILE A 30 13.06 -6.54 3.80
C ILE A 30 11.57 -6.74 4.05
N VAL A 31 10.90 -7.52 3.20
CA VAL A 31 9.44 -7.61 3.17
C VAL A 31 8.88 -8.31 4.40
N ASN A 32 9.53 -9.39 4.87
CA ASN A 32 8.97 -10.20 5.95
C ASN A 32 9.37 -9.74 7.35
N ARG A 33 10.33 -8.81 7.47
CA ARG A 33 10.95 -8.46 8.76
C ARG A 33 11.21 -6.97 8.97
N ARG A 34 11.32 -6.16 7.91
CA ARG A 34 11.79 -4.76 7.99
C ARG A 34 10.98 -3.77 7.14
N MET A 35 9.75 -4.14 6.79
CA MET A 35 8.83 -3.33 6.01
C MET A 35 7.62 -2.94 6.86
N TYR A 36 7.27 -1.67 6.79
CA TYR A 36 6.07 -1.13 7.44
C TYR A 36 4.81 -1.51 6.67
N ILE A 37 3.63 -1.42 7.31
CA ILE A 37 2.35 -1.79 6.67
C ILE A 37 2.03 -0.96 5.42
N THR A 38 2.59 0.25 5.31
CA THR A 38 2.48 1.15 4.16
C THR A 38 3.46 0.82 3.03
N GLY A 39 4.29 -0.22 3.20
CA GLY A 39 5.38 -0.56 2.29
C GLY A 39 6.67 0.22 2.55
N ALA A 40 6.62 1.27 3.38
CA ALA A 40 7.79 2.07 3.73
C ALA A 40 8.90 1.21 4.36
N ILE A 41 10.14 1.66 4.21
CA ILE A 41 11.34 1.02 4.74
C ILE A 41 12.28 2.08 5.34
N GLY A 42 13.13 1.66 6.27
CA GLY A 42 14.01 2.54 7.04
C GLY A 42 13.39 2.92 8.37
N SER A 43 13.90 2.32 9.44
CA SER A 43 13.39 2.43 10.81
C SER A 43 14.22 3.37 11.67
N SER A 44 15.34 3.90 11.16
CA SER A 44 16.18 4.87 11.87
C SER A 44 16.46 6.12 11.06
N ALA A 45 16.28 7.28 11.70
CA ALA A 45 16.74 8.56 11.18
C ALA A 45 18.27 8.65 11.11
N TYR A 46 18.97 7.92 11.98
CA TYR A 46 20.43 7.87 11.91
C TYR A 46 20.86 7.03 10.71
N GLY A 47 21.44 7.70 9.71
CA GLY A 47 21.90 7.05 8.48
C GLY A 47 20.78 6.64 7.52
N GLU A 48 19.53 7.07 7.77
CA GLU A 48 18.38 6.80 6.87
C GLU A 48 18.25 5.29 6.59
N ALA A 49 18.38 4.49 7.65
CA ALA A 49 18.83 3.10 7.55
C ALA A 49 17.78 2.08 8.02
N PHE A 50 17.97 0.85 7.55
CA PHE A 50 17.44 -0.32 8.23
C PHE A 50 18.14 -0.52 9.57
N THR A 51 17.41 -1.03 10.56
CA THR A 51 17.97 -1.47 11.84
C THR A 51 18.06 -3.00 11.89
N ILE A 52 17.24 -3.64 12.72
CA ILE A 52 17.21 -5.07 12.96
C ILE A 52 15.84 -5.66 12.58
N ASP A 53 15.76 -6.99 12.55
CA ASP A 53 14.50 -7.68 12.24
C ASP A 53 13.41 -7.34 13.27
N TYR A 54 12.24 -6.99 12.76
CA TYR A 54 11.02 -6.65 13.51
C TYR A 54 11.10 -5.38 14.38
N ASP A 55 12.11 -4.53 14.19
CA ASP A 55 12.18 -3.19 14.76
C ASP A 55 11.49 -2.19 13.82
N LEU A 56 10.23 -1.87 14.14
CA LEU A 56 9.33 -1.07 13.30
C LEU A 56 8.55 -0.05 14.15
N PRO A 57 9.22 0.89 14.85
CA PRO A 57 8.53 1.94 15.60
C PRO A 57 7.73 2.82 14.66
N GLY A 58 6.48 3.17 15.00
CA GLY A 58 5.62 3.96 14.13
C GLY A 58 5.88 5.47 14.16
N ASP A 59 6.34 5.96 15.31
CA ASP A 59 6.59 7.37 15.58
C ASP A 59 8.04 7.79 15.30
N LEU A 60 9.02 6.91 15.59
CA LEU A 60 10.44 7.20 15.39
C LEU A 60 10.97 6.78 14.00
N MET A 61 10.15 6.13 13.18
CA MET A 61 10.57 5.65 11.86
C MET A 61 11.12 6.74 10.94
N TYR A 62 11.83 6.31 9.90
CA TYR A 62 12.24 7.19 8.83
C TYR A 62 11.32 7.11 7.62
N GLY A 63 11.06 5.89 7.10
CA GLY A 63 10.08 5.69 6.02
C GLY A 63 10.25 6.64 4.85
N GLU A 64 11.47 6.74 4.30
CA GLU A 64 11.78 7.76 3.30
C GLU A 64 10.96 7.56 2.01
N THR A 65 10.41 8.63 1.45
CA THR A 65 9.70 8.61 0.15
C THR A 65 10.56 7.97 -0.96
N CYS A 66 11.86 8.32 -1.04
CA CYS A 66 12.77 7.74 -2.04
C CYS A 66 13.01 6.24 -1.83
N ALA A 67 13.04 5.78 -0.58
CA ALA A 67 13.23 4.38 -0.28
C ALA A 67 11.99 3.56 -0.69
N SER A 68 10.78 4.09 -0.49
CA SER A 68 9.54 3.52 -1.03
C SER A 68 9.57 3.46 -2.57
N VAL A 69 9.97 4.55 -3.25
CA VAL A 69 10.11 4.57 -4.72
C VAL A 69 11.14 3.52 -5.19
N GLY A 70 12.30 3.43 -4.53
CA GLY A 70 13.30 2.42 -4.86
C GLY A 70 12.86 1.00 -4.59
N MET A 71 11.98 0.79 -3.61
CA MET A 71 11.37 -0.51 -3.36
C MET A 71 10.37 -0.90 -4.46
N VAL A 72 9.63 0.06 -5.05
CA VAL A 72 8.80 -0.18 -6.25
C VAL A 72 9.68 -0.64 -7.42
N PHE A 73 10.81 0.03 -7.65
CA PHE A 73 11.74 -0.37 -8.71
C PHE A 73 12.32 -1.76 -8.51
N PHE A 74 12.61 -2.13 -7.26
CA PHE A 74 13.10 -3.47 -6.93
C PHE A 74 12.00 -4.53 -7.11
N ALA A 75 10.77 -4.27 -6.64
CA ALA A 75 9.63 -5.18 -6.83
C ALA A 75 9.33 -5.46 -8.31
N CYS A 76 9.35 -4.41 -9.15
CA CYS A 76 9.18 -4.54 -10.59
C CYS A 76 10.24 -5.47 -11.23
N ARG A 77 11.50 -5.38 -10.81
CA ARG A 77 12.56 -6.24 -11.32
C ARG A 77 12.45 -7.67 -10.82
N MET A 78 12.04 -7.86 -9.57
CA MET A 78 11.75 -9.18 -9.04
C MET A 78 10.60 -9.86 -9.83
N LEU A 79 9.55 -9.11 -10.21
CA LEU A 79 8.50 -9.60 -11.11
C LEU A 79 9.03 -10.01 -12.49
N GLN A 80 9.94 -9.22 -13.06
CA GLN A 80 10.56 -9.52 -14.34
C GLN A 80 11.52 -10.71 -14.31
N MET A 81 12.04 -11.07 -13.13
CA MET A 81 12.84 -12.28 -12.92
C MET A 81 11.95 -13.52 -12.78
N GLU A 82 10.90 -13.41 -11.96
CA GLU A 82 9.98 -14.49 -11.66
C GLU A 82 8.61 -13.91 -11.33
N GLN A 83 7.57 -14.33 -12.07
CA GLN A 83 6.26 -13.74 -11.91
C GLN A 83 5.53 -14.28 -10.66
N ARG A 84 5.85 -13.69 -9.50
CA ARG A 84 5.22 -13.99 -8.21
C ARG A 84 4.37 -12.82 -7.73
N GLY A 85 3.12 -13.10 -7.39
CA GLY A 85 2.14 -12.13 -6.92
C GLY A 85 2.60 -11.38 -5.67
N GLU A 86 3.42 -12.00 -4.80
CA GLU A 86 3.97 -11.30 -3.62
C GLU A 86 4.80 -10.05 -3.98
N TYR A 87 5.44 -10.04 -5.15
CA TYR A 87 6.18 -8.88 -5.64
C TYR A 87 5.21 -7.78 -6.12
N ALA A 88 4.13 -8.17 -6.80
CA ALA A 88 3.06 -7.25 -7.20
C ALA A 88 2.27 -6.71 -6.00
N ASP A 89 2.03 -7.52 -4.97
CA ASP A 89 1.41 -7.11 -3.69
C ASP A 89 2.22 -6.00 -3.00
N VAL A 90 3.55 -6.13 -2.95
CA VAL A 90 4.43 -5.12 -2.37
C VAL A 90 4.47 -3.86 -3.23
N MET A 91 4.55 -4.03 -4.56
CA MET A 91 4.50 -2.92 -5.50
C MET A 91 3.19 -2.13 -5.36
N GLU A 92 2.05 -2.81 -5.31
CA GLU A 92 0.73 -2.22 -5.09
C GLU A 92 0.64 -1.50 -3.74
N ARG A 93 1.07 -2.16 -2.66
CA ARG A 93 1.11 -1.56 -1.31
C ARG A 93 1.91 -0.26 -1.29
N LEU A 94 3.06 -0.23 -1.93
CA LEU A 94 3.88 0.98 -2.03
C LEU A 94 3.18 2.08 -2.81
N LEU A 95 2.68 1.75 -4.02
CA LEU A 95 2.05 2.71 -4.94
C LEU A 95 0.80 3.38 -4.36
N TYR A 96 0.01 2.67 -3.55
CA TYR A 96 -1.19 3.22 -2.92
C TYR A 96 -0.99 3.76 -1.49
N ASN A 97 0.22 3.64 -0.93
CA ASN A 97 0.50 4.09 0.44
C ASN A 97 1.83 4.86 0.53
N GLY A 98 2.93 4.15 0.80
CA GLY A 98 4.20 4.74 1.24
C GLY A 98 4.96 5.55 0.18
N THR A 99 4.54 5.57 -1.08
CA THR A 99 5.08 6.50 -2.10
C THR A 99 4.27 7.79 -2.14
N ILE A 100 2.98 7.70 -2.45
CA ILE A 100 2.11 8.86 -2.66
C ILE A 100 1.76 9.60 -1.37
N SER A 101 1.93 9.00 -0.18
CA SER A 101 1.91 9.74 1.09
C SER A 101 2.95 10.86 1.14
N GLY A 102 4.04 10.69 0.37
CA GLY A 102 5.14 11.63 0.24
C GLY A 102 4.79 12.95 -0.44
N MET A 103 3.57 13.14 -0.96
CA MET A 103 3.16 14.34 -1.71
C MET A 103 1.74 14.76 -1.33
N ALA A 104 1.52 16.08 -1.25
CA ALA A 104 0.20 16.65 -1.06
C ALA A 104 -0.67 16.37 -2.28
N LEU A 105 -1.99 16.29 -2.10
CA LEU A 105 -2.92 16.01 -3.18
C LEU A 105 -2.88 17.07 -4.30
N ASP A 106 -2.43 18.28 -4.00
CA ASP A 106 -2.26 19.35 -4.99
C ASP A 106 -0.87 19.35 -5.66
N GLY A 107 0.03 18.44 -5.28
CA GLY A 107 1.37 18.27 -5.83
C GLY A 107 2.40 19.34 -5.43
N LYS A 108 2.09 20.25 -4.47
CA LYS A 108 2.94 21.42 -4.18
C LYS A 108 3.82 21.31 -2.95
N SER A 109 3.65 20.25 -2.16
CA SER A 109 4.45 20.01 -0.96
C SER A 109 4.65 18.52 -0.75
N PHE A 110 5.73 18.17 -0.06
CA PHE A 110 6.25 16.82 0.02
C PHE A 110 6.66 16.46 1.44
N PHE A 111 6.63 15.16 1.74
CA PHE A 111 7.34 14.59 2.87
C PHE A 111 8.62 13.92 2.40
N TYR A 112 9.66 14.09 3.22
CA TYR A 112 10.86 13.25 3.14
C TYR A 112 10.61 11.97 3.95
N VAL A 113 10.18 12.13 5.20
CA VAL A 113 9.87 11.08 6.19
C VAL A 113 8.36 10.84 6.25
N ASN A 114 7.93 9.59 6.23
CA ASN A 114 6.52 9.20 6.21
C ASN A 114 6.16 8.37 7.47
N PRO A 115 5.82 9.01 8.61
CA PRO A 115 5.55 8.34 9.88
C PRO A 115 4.22 7.57 9.87
N LEU A 116 4.03 6.66 10.82
CA LEU A 116 2.75 5.97 11.08
C LEU A 116 2.04 6.46 12.35
N GLU A 117 2.72 7.29 13.14
CA GLU A 117 2.20 7.95 14.33
C GLU A 117 2.84 9.34 14.43
N VAL A 118 2.03 10.38 14.60
CA VAL A 118 2.46 11.78 14.71
C VAL A 118 1.82 12.38 15.95
N TYR A 119 2.64 13.01 16.78
CA TYR A 119 2.20 13.87 17.87
C TYR A 119 2.95 15.19 17.78
N PRO A 120 2.30 16.26 17.25
CA PRO A 120 2.99 17.48 16.82
C PRO A 120 3.95 18.06 17.85
N LYS A 121 3.53 18.12 19.12
CA LYS A 121 4.36 18.65 20.20
C LYS A 121 5.63 17.84 20.41
N LYS A 122 5.55 16.51 20.40
CA LYS A 122 6.73 15.62 20.53
C LYS A 122 7.65 15.79 19.32
N ASP A 123 7.08 15.79 18.12
CA ASP A 123 7.85 15.78 16.88
C ASP A 123 8.56 17.12 16.62
N GLU A 124 8.02 18.22 17.14
CA GLU A 124 8.63 19.55 17.06
C GLU A 124 9.63 19.83 18.20
N GLU A 125 9.27 19.49 19.44
CA GLU A 125 10.03 19.89 20.63
C GLU A 125 11.14 18.89 21.01
N VAL A 126 10.95 17.59 20.75
CA VAL A 126 11.88 16.53 21.19
C VAL A 126 12.90 16.20 20.09
N GLN A 127 14.18 16.39 20.41
CA GLN A 127 15.30 16.24 19.46
C GLN A 127 15.28 14.91 18.68
N ALA A 128 14.92 13.80 19.31
CA ALA A 128 14.91 12.48 18.69
C ALA A 128 13.85 12.32 17.57
N PHE A 129 12.81 13.17 17.57
CA PHE A 129 11.68 13.08 16.64
C PHE A 129 11.68 14.19 15.59
N ARG A 130 12.63 15.13 15.64
CA ARG A 130 12.68 16.32 14.76
C ARG A 130 12.77 16.02 13.26
N HIS A 131 13.15 14.80 12.87
CA HIS A 131 13.13 14.37 11.47
C HIS A 131 11.70 14.12 10.96
N VAL A 132 10.77 13.79 11.85
CA VAL A 132 9.34 13.71 11.58
C VAL A 132 8.79 15.12 11.47
N LYS A 133 8.04 15.38 10.40
CA LYS A 133 7.40 16.67 10.14
C LYS A 133 5.91 16.46 10.15
N VAL A 134 5.21 17.36 10.82
CA VAL A 134 3.75 17.31 10.98
C VAL A 134 3.04 17.68 9.69
N GLU A 135 3.67 18.54 8.89
CA GLU A 135 3.14 19.01 7.61
C GLU A 135 4.16 18.82 6.48
N ARG A 136 3.63 18.63 5.26
CA ARG A 136 4.45 18.55 4.05
C ARG A 136 5.13 19.89 3.79
N GLN A 137 6.38 19.83 3.34
CA GLN A 137 7.19 21.01 3.05
C GLN A 137 7.28 21.23 1.54
N LYS A 138 7.37 22.50 1.12
CA LYS A 138 7.51 22.82 -0.31
C LYS A 138 8.75 22.20 -0.93
N TRP A 139 9.88 22.24 -0.22
CA TRP A 139 11.16 21.78 -0.74
C TRP A 139 12.12 21.46 0.42
N PHE A 140 13.23 20.79 0.11
CA PHE A 140 14.27 20.40 1.06
C PHE A 140 15.64 20.83 0.54
N ALA A 141 16.64 20.97 1.42
CA ALA A 141 18.03 21.13 0.98
C ALA A 141 18.52 19.89 0.19
N CYS A 142 18.16 18.68 0.67
CA CYS A 142 18.31 17.43 -0.07
C CYS A 142 16.99 17.09 -0.76
N ALA A 143 16.79 17.58 -1.98
CA ALA A 143 15.54 17.48 -2.71
C ALA A 143 15.45 16.24 -3.61
N CYS A 144 15.86 15.08 -3.10
CA CYS A 144 15.73 13.81 -3.83
C CYS A 144 14.24 13.41 -4.00
N CYS A 145 13.40 13.61 -2.98
CA CYS A 145 12.02 13.09 -2.97
C CYS A 145 11.11 13.65 -4.07
N PRO A 146 10.99 14.98 -4.27
CA PRO A 146 10.04 15.52 -5.25
C PRO A 146 10.25 15.01 -6.70
N PRO A 147 11.45 15.11 -7.31
CA PRO A 147 11.64 14.60 -8.67
C PRO A 147 11.61 13.07 -8.74
N ASN A 148 11.96 12.37 -7.66
CA ASN A 148 11.94 10.91 -7.60
C ASN A 148 10.52 10.35 -7.56
N LEU A 149 9.61 11.01 -6.84
CA LEU A 149 8.19 10.66 -6.84
C LEU A 149 7.53 11.04 -8.18
N ALA A 150 7.84 12.23 -8.71
CA ALA A 150 7.31 12.67 -10.00
C ALA A 150 7.62 11.66 -11.12
N ARG A 151 8.88 11.21 -11.25
CA ARG A 151 9.23 10.21 -12.27
C ARG A 151 8.52 8.87 -12.08
N LEU A 152 8.20 8.48 -10.84
CA LEU A 152 7.46 7.24 -10.57
C LEU A 152 6.00 7.39 -11.03
N VAL A 153 5.34 8.49 -10.65
CA VAL A 153 3.95 8.77 -11.03
C VAL A 153 3.81 8.84 -12.55
N GLU A 154 4.69 9.60 -13.22
CA GLU A 154 4.70 9.73 -14.68
C GLU A 154 4.99 8.41 -15.42
N SER A 155 5.66 7.46 -14.76
CA SER A 155 5.98 6.15 -15.36
C SER A 155 5.09 5.01 -14.87
N VAL A 156 4.01 5.29 -14.12
CA VAL A 156 3.17 4.24 -13.50
C VAL A 156 2.63 3.22 -14.50
N GLY A 157 2.38 3.65 -15.75
CA GLY A 157 1.94 2.76 -16.84
C GLY A 157 2.89 1.60 -17.11
N ALA A 158 4.20 1.78 -16.91
CA ALA A 158 5.21 0.74 -17.12
C ALA A 158 5.17 -0.40 -16.08
N TYR A 159 4.39 -0.24 -15.01
CA TYR A 159 4.26 -1.23 -13.93
C TYR A 159 2.95 -2.04 -14.03
N ILE A 160 2.02 -1.62 -14.90
CA ILE A 160 0.70 -2.25 -15.02
C ILE A 160 0.82 -3.65 -15.62
N TYR A 161 1.63 -3.79 -16.67
CA TYR A 161 1.71 -5.01 -17.46
C TYR A 161 3.13 -5.58 -17.51
N THR A 162 3.24 -6.90 -17.67
CA THR A 162 4.48 -7.56 -18.10
C THR A 162 4.14 -8.50 -19.25
N GLN A 163 4.86 -8.37 -20.36
CA GLN A 163 4.63 -9.21 -21.54
C GLN A 163 5.77 -10.22 -21.70
N SER A 164 5.42 -11.45 -22.06
CA SER A 164 6.33 -12.49 -22.54
C SER A 164 5.92 -12.93 -23.96
N GLU A 165 6.57 -13.96 -24.52
CA GLU A 165 6.27 -14.41 -25.89
C GLU A 165 4.82 -14.86 -26.07
N ASP A 166 4.23 -15.53 -25.07
CA ASP A 166 2.90 -16.15 -25.11
C ASP A 166 1.98 -15.74 -23.96
N ARG A 167 2.34 -14.71 -23.18
CA ARG A 167 1.54 -14.25 -22.04
C ARG A 167 1.55 -12.74 -21.84
N LEU A 168 0.42 -12.25 -21.36
CA LEU A 168 0.28 -10.94 -20.73
C LEU A 168 -0.01 -11.12 -19.24
N TYR A 169 0.86 -10.57 -18.40
CA TYR A 169 0.61 -10.42 -16.97
C TYR A 169 0.01 -9.05 -16.69
N VAL A 170 -1.12 -9.03 -16.00
CA VAL A 170 -1.75 -7.82 -15.46
C VAL A 170 -1.39 -7.73 -13.98
N ASN A 171 -0.42 -6.89 -13.65
CA ASN A 171 0.13 -6.76 -12.30
C ASN A 171 -0.63 -5.77 -11.42
N LEU A 172 -1.12 -4.68 -12.03
CA LEU A 172 -1.86 -3.61 -11.35
C LEU A 172 -3.20 -3.36 -12.03
N PHE A 173 -4.19 -2.93 -11.26
CA PHE A 173 -5.52 -2.59 -11.74
C PHE A 173 -5.69 -1.07 -11.82
N ILE A 174 -5.16 -0.48 -12.89
CA ILE A 174 -5.25 0.95 -13.20
C ILE A 174 -5.86 1.11 -14.59
N GLY A 175 -6.93 1.89 -14.73
CA GLY A 175 -7.59 2.07 -16.02
C GLY A 175 -6.60 2.51 -17.10
N SER A 176 -6.52 1.76 -18.20
CA SER A 176 -5.47 1.92 -19.21
C SER A 176 -5.81 1.28 -20.55
N GLU A 177 -5.09 1.69 -21.58
CA GLU A 177 -5.10 1.10 -22.92
C GLU A 177 -3.67 0.75 -23.33
N THR A 178 -3.47 -0.41 -23.92
CA THR A 178 -2.17 -0.83 -24.47
C THR A 178 -2.34 -1.77 -25.65
N GLU A 179 -1.31 -1.88 -26.47
CA GLU A 179 -1.14 -2.95 -27.45
C GLU A 179 -0.07 -3.92 -26.93
N VAL A 180 -0.28 -5.22 -27.14
CA VAL A 180 0.68 -6.28 -26.81
C VAL A 180 0.94 -7.13 -28.05
N PHE A 181 2.11 -7.78 -28.07
CA PHE A 181 2.65 -8.47 -29.25
C PHE A 181 2.86 -7.52 -30.45
N SER A 182 2.99 -8.06 -31.66
CA SER A 182 3.24 -7.24 -32.86
C SER A 182 2.79 -7.94 -34.14
N GLY A 183 2.58 -7.16 -35.21
CA GLY A 183 2.21 -7.69 -36.53
C GLY A 183 0.82 -8.33 -36.53
N GLU A 184 0.69 -9.49 -37.16
CA GLU A 184 -0.59 -10.22 -37.25
C GLU A 184 -1.07 -10.77 -35.89
N GLU A 185 -0.22 -10.78 -34.87
CA GLU A 185 -0.53 -11.25 -33.52
C GLU A 185 -0.85 -10.12 -32.53
N ALA A 186 -0.84 -8.86 -32.99
CA ALA A 186 -1.15 -7.73 -32.12
C ALA A 186 -2.53 -7.90 -31.45
N ALA A 187 -2.57 -7.61 -30.16
CA ALA A 187 -3.82 -7.58 -29.38
C ALA A 187 -3.95 -6.24 -28.66
N HIS A 188 -5.09 -5.58 -28.84
CA HIS A 188 -5.45 -4.38 -28.10
C HIS A 188 -6.09 -4.75 -26.77
N ILE A 189 -5.62 -4.12 -25.70
CA ILE A 189 -6.06 -4.35 -24.33
C ILE A 189 -6.60 -3.04 -23.77
N HIS A 190 -7.85 -3.05 -23.31
CA HIS A 190 -8.48 -1.93 -22.64
C HIS A 190 -8.97 -2.36 -21.26
N MET A 191 -8.50 -1.68 -20.22
CA MET A 191 -8.88 -1.94 -18.84
C MET A 191 -9.69 -0.78 -18.28
N GLU A 192 -10.91 -1.07 -17.83
CA GLU A 192 -11.80 -0.14 -17.16
C GLU A 192 -12.00 -0.61 -15.71
N THR A 193 -11.75 0.28 -14.74
CA THR A 193 -11.95 -0.04 -13.33
C THR A 193 -12.09 1.22 -12.47
N GLY A 194 -12.83 1.10 -11.36
CA GLY A 194 -12.86 2.09 -10.28
C GLY A 194 -11.91 1.75 -9.12
N TYR A 195 -10.96 0.84 -9.33
CA TYR A 195 -9.94 0.48 -8.35
C TYR A 195 -9.09 1.71 -7.95
N PRO A 196 -8.73 1.88 -6.67
CA PRO A 196 -8.89 0.96 -5.54
C PRO A 196 -10.23 1.09 -4.78
N TRP A 197 -11.19 1.87 -5.28
CA TRP A 197 -12.46 2.12 -4.60
C TRP A 197 -13.49 1.04 -4.88
N THR A 198 -13.54 0.52 -6.10
CA THR A 198 -14.35 -0.64 -6.49
C THR A 198 -13.45 -1.80 -6.89
N GLY A 199 -13.91 -3.03 -6.63
CA GLY A 199 -13.17 -4.23 -7.00
C GLY A 199 -13.52 -4.77 -8.38
N ASN A 200 -14.33 -4.04 -9.16
CA ASN A 200 -14.72 -4.45 -10.50
C ASN A 200 -13.65 -4.04 -11.51
N VAL A 201 -13.02 -5.01 -12.15
CA VAL A 201 -12.03 -4.84 -13.21
C VAL A 201 -12.60 -5.45 -14.48
N LYS A 202 -12.81 -4.61 -15.50
CA LYS A 202 -13.21 -5.05 -16.83
C LYS A 202 -12.02 -4.92 -17.77
N LEU A 203 -11.58 -6.04 -18.33
CA LEU A 203 -10.50 -6.12 -19.30
C LEU A 203 -11.08 -6.58 -20.64
N VAL A 204 -10.97 -5.74 -21.66
CA VAL A 204 -11.37 -6.06 -23.03
C VAL A 204 -10.12 -6.38 -23.82
N THR A 205 -10.12 -7.50 -24.53
CA THR A 205 -9.08 -7.89 -25.48
C THR A 205 -9.65 -7.97 -26.88
N GLU A 206 -8.95 -7.40 -27.85
CA GLU A 206 -9.32 -7.40 -29.27
C GLU A 206 -8.11 -7.84 -30.10
N CYS A 207 -8.21 -8.99 -30.78
CA CYS A 207 -7.13 -9.55 -31.61
C CYS A 207 -7.68 -10.30 -32.82
N GLU A 208 -7.05 -10.21 -33.99
CA GLU A 208 -7.46 -10.97 -35.19
C GLU A 208 -6.82 -12.35 -35.30
N SER A 209 -5.71 -12.56 -34.56
CA SER A 209 -4.97 -13.81 -34.55
C SER A 209 -5.76 -14.94 -33.91
N GLY A 210 -5.64 -16.13 -34.51
CA GLY A 210 -6.14 -17.38 -33.93
C GLY A 210 -5.17 -18.02 -32.92
N ARG A 211 -4.05 -17.35 -32.61
CA ARG A 211 -3.05 -17.86 -31.67
C ARG A 211 -3.64 -18.04 -30.27
N GLU A 212 -3.28 -19.13 -29.62
CA GLU A 212 -3.55 -19.33 -28.20
C GLU A 212 -2.47 -18.64 -27.36
N TRP A 213 -2.89 -17.85 -26.37
CA TRP A 213 -2.01 -17.16 -25.43
C TRP A 213 -2.69 -17.00 -24.07
N GLU A 214 -1.92 -16.64 -23.04
CA GLU A 214 -2.42 -16.55 -21.67
C GLU A 214 -2.55 -15.09 -21.20
N ILE A 215 -3.70 -14.77 -20.60
CA ILE A 215 -3.84 -13.58 -19.75
C ILE A 215 -3.71 -14.04 -18.31
N ALA A 216 -2.73 -13.51 -17.58
CA ALA A 216 -2.50 -13.81 -16.18
C ALA A 216 -2.86 -12.59 -15.33
N LEU A 217 -3.98 -12.66 -14.62
CA LEU A 217 -4.43 -11.59 -13.73
C LEU A 217 -3.80 -11.78 -12.34
N HIS A 218 -3.16 -10.74 -11.80
CA HIS A 218 -2.69 -10.77 -10.42
C HIS A 218 -3.87 -11.04 -9.47
N LEU A 219 -3.73 -12.01 -8.56
CA LEU A 219 -4.67 -12.21 -7.46
C LEU A 219 -4.04 -11.62 -6.20
N PRO A 220 -4.43 -10.40 -5.77
CA PRO A 220 -3.79 -9.75 -4.65
C PRO A 220 -3.91 -10.59 -3.38
N GLY A 221 -2.84 -10.69 -2.59
CA GLY A 221 -2.79 -11.54 -1.40
C GLY A 221 -3.77 -11.15 -0.30
N TRP A 222 -4.31 -9.92 -0.35
CA TRP A 222 -5.38 -9.45 0.52
C TRP A 222 -6.78 -9.93 0.09
N CYS A 223 -6.95 -10.33 -1.18
CA CYS A 223 -8.24 -10.74 -1.74
C CYS A 223 -8.58 -12.17 -1.31
N ARG A 224 -9.77 -12.36 -0.71
CA ARG A 224 -10.24 -13.68 -0.23
C ARG A 224 -11.41 -14.23 -1.03
N GLN A 225 -12.17 -13.35 -1.66
CA GLN A 225 -13.37 -13.68 -2.42
C GLN A 225 -13.36 -12.87 -3.71
N PHE A 226 -13.54 -13.55 -4.83
CA PHE A 226 -13.60 -12.94 -6.14
C PHE A 226 -14.42 -13.81 -7.09
N ASP A 227 -14.89 -13.19 -8.17
CA ASP A 227 -15.52 -13.86 -9.31
C ASP A 227 -14.77 -13.49 -10.59
N ILE A 228 -14.74 -14.41 -11.56
CA ILE A 228 -14.15 -14.17 -12.87
C ILE A 228 -15.04 -14.75 -13.97
N LEU A 229 -15.38 -13.88 -14.93
CA LEU A 229 -16.24 -14.19 -16.07
C LEU A 229 -15.51 -13.85 -17.36
N VAL A 230 -15.78 -14.61 -18.41
CA VAL A 230 -15.39 -14.27 -19.78
C VAL A 230 -16.63 -14.33 -20.66
N ASP A 231 -16.93 -13.21 -21.32
CA ASP A 231 -18.12 -13.02 -22.15
C ASP A 231 -19.43 -13.33 -21.41
N GLY A 232 -19.47 -12.99 -20.11
CA GLY A 232 -20.62 -13.17 -19.23
C GLY A 232 -20.72 -14.54 -18.54
N GLU A 233 -19.88 -15.49 -18.89
CA GLU A 233 -19.92 -16.86 -18.35
C GLU A 233 -18.73 -17.15 -17.41
N PRO A 234 -18.91 -17.94 -16.34
CA PRO A 234 -17.81 -18.42 -15.52
C PRO A 234 -16.74 -19.12 -16.35
N VAL A 235 -15.48 -18.79 -16.08
CA VAL A 235 -14.34 -19.33 -16.83
C VAL A 235 -13.46 -20.22 -15.94
N GLY A 236 -12.89 -21.28 -16.50
CA GLY A 236 -11.84 -22.05 -15.85
C GLY A 236 -10.50 -21.32 -15.89
N TYR A 237 -9.76 -21.36 -14.79
CA TYR A 237 -8.44 -20.74 -14.66
C TYR A 237 -7.49 -21.63 -13.88
N ARG A 238 -6.19 -21.48 -14.11
CA ARG A 238 -5.14 -22.04 -13.23
C ARG A 238 -4.68 -20.96 -12.25
N THR A 239 -4.61 -21.27 -10.96
CA THR A 239 -3.98 -20.39 -9.98
C THR A 239 -2.54 -20.86 -9.74
N GLU A 240 -1.57 -19.98 -9.94
CA GLU A 240 -0.16 -20.30 -9.73
C GLU A 240 0.59 -19.04 -9.30
N ALA A 241 1.42 -19.15 -8.25
CA ALA A 241 2.27 -18.07 -7.74
C ALA A 241 1.57 -16.72 -7.54
N GLY A 242 0.28 -16.68 -7.20
CA GLY A 242 -0.49 -15.44 -7.00
C GLY A 242 -1.09 -14.84 -8.29
N TYR A 243 -1.20 -15.61 -9.37
CA TYR A 243 -1.87 -15.19 -10.60
C TYR A 243 -2.96 -16.18 -11.03
N LEU A 244 -4.01 -15.67 -11.67
CA LEU A 244 -5.08 -16.40 -12.34
C LEU A 244 -4.78 -16.45 -13.84
N TYR A 245 -4.39 -17.62 -14.35
CA TYR A 245 -4.04 -17.84 -15.75
C TYR A 245 -5.26 -18.27 -16.55
N LEU A 246 -5.58 -17.48 -17.57
CA LEU A 246 -6.64 -17.72 -18.55
C LEU A 246 -5.99 -18.00 -19.91
N LYS A 247 -5.93 -19.29 -20.27
CA LYS A 247 -5.38 -19.73 -21.56
C LYS A 247 -6.52 -19.94 -22.57
N ARG A 248 -6.50 -19.19 -23.68
CA ARG A 248 -7.53 -19.28 -24.74
C ARG A 248 -6.98 -18.77 -26.08
N CYS A 249 -7.66 -19.13 -27.16
CA CYS A 249 -7.65 -18.36 -28.40
C CYS A 249 -8.50 -17.08 -28.24
N TRP A 250 -7.86 -15.92 -28.10
CA TRP A 250 -8.52 -14.63 -27.88
C TRP A 250 -8.87 -13.91 -29.20
N LYS A 251 -9.45 -14.65 -30.16
CA LYS A 251 -9.78 -14.10 -31.47
C LYS A 251 -11.08 -13.31 -31.46
N GLY A 252 -11.05 -12.12 -32.03
CA GLY A 252 -12.11 -11.14 -32.00
C GLY A 252 -12.07 -10.36 -30.69
N ARG A 253 -13.24 -9.89 -30.26
CA ARG A 253 -13.42 -9.13 -29.03
C ARG A 253 -13.91 -10.03 -27.90
N HIS A 254 -13.18 -10.06 -26.78
CA HIS A 254 -13.59 -10.73 -25.56
C HIS A 254 -13.60 -9.77 -24.38
N GLU A 255 -14.55 -9.98 -23.47
CA GLU A 255 -14.64 -9.25 -22.22
C GLU A 255 -14.34 -10.17 -21.04
N ILE A 256 -13.35 -9.80 -20.24
CA ILE A 256 -12.99 -10.48 -18.99
C ILE A 256 -13.43 -9.56 -17.84
N VAL A 257 -14.28 -10.07 -16.96
CA VAL A 257 -14.74 -9.35 -15.77
C VAL A 257 -14.17 -10.04 -14.55
N PHE A 258 -13.34 -9.34 -13.79
CA PHE A 258 -12.75 -9.79 -12.54
C PHE A 258 -13.27 -8.93 -11.39
N VAL A 259 -14.08 -9.52 -10.52
CA VAL A 259 -14.74 -8.83 -9.41
C VAL A 259 -14.10 -9.26 -8.10
N MET A 260 -13.26 -8.42 -7.53
CA MET A 260 -12.67 -8.63 -6.21
C MET A 260 -13.60 -8.07 -5.14
N LYS A 261 -13.80 -8.81 -4.05
CA LYS A 261 -14.51 -8.29 -2.89
C LYS A 261 -13.59 -7.38 -2.07
N LEU A 262 -13.89 -6.08 -2.08
CA LEU A 262 -13.21 -5.08 -1.26
C LEU A 262 -13.99 -4.87 0.04
N GLU A 263 -13.39 -5.25 1.17
CA GLU A 263 -13.94 -5.03 2.51
C GLU A 263 -12.86 -4.48 3.44
N ALA A 264 -13.25 -3.55 4.29
CA ALA A 264 -12.43 -3.09 5.40
C ALA A 264 -12.14 -4.24 6.37
N ARG A 265 -10.88 -4.38 6.77
CA ARG A 265 -10.40 -5.44 7.65
C ARG A 265 -9.37 -4.92 8.63
N LEU A 266 -9.37 -5.54 9.81
CA LEU A 266 -8.33 -5.35 10.81
C LEU A 266 -7.07 -6.15 10.44
N VAL A 267 -5.90 -5.57 10.68
CA VAL A 267 -4.59 -6.14 10.36
C VAL A 267 -3.69 -6.05 11.58
N ARG A 268 -3.12 -7.19 11.95
CA ARG A 268 -2.09 -7.26 13.00
C ARG A 268 -0.71 -7.46 12.40
N SER A 269 0.31 -6.97 13.10
CA SER A 269 1.70 -7.30 12.82
C SER A 269 2.04 -8.71 13.30
N ASN A 270 3.21 -9.21 12.89
CA ASN A 270 3.83 -10.37 13.54
C ASN A 270 4.08 -10.05 15.04
N PRO A 271 3.84 -10.98 15.98
CA PRO A 271 4.08 -10.74 17.42
C PRO A 271 5.52 -10.34 17.81
N ARG A 272 6.49 -10.55 16.91
CA ARG A 272 7.87 -10.09 17.11
C ARG A 272 8.02 -8.57 16.92
N VAL A 273 7.08 -7.91 16.25
CA VAL A 273 7.03 -6.45 16.11
C VAL A 273 6.46 -5.86 17.40
N ARG A 274 7.36 -5.46 18.29
CA ARG A 274 7.03 -5.09 19.68
C ARG A 274 6.13 -3.85 19.75
N ASP A 275 6.40 -2.84 18.93
CA ASP A 275 5.71 -1.54 18.93
C ASP A 275 4.21 -1.62 18.60
N ASN A 276 3.80 -2.71 17.98
CA ASN A 276 2.42 -2.94 17.52
C ASN A 276 1.67 -3.97 18.39
N MET A 277 2.27 -4.45 19.48
CA MET A 277 1.58 -5.36 20.39
C MET A 277 0.35 -4.71 21.02
N GLY A 278 -0.79 -5.41 20.98
CA GLY A 278 -2.08 -4.86 21.41
C GLY A 278 -2.68 -3.82 20.46
N LYS A 279 -2.05 -3.57 19.30
CA LYS A 279 -2.55 -2.66 18.27
C LYS A 279 -3.03 -3.39 17.02
N THR A 280 -3.86 -2.72 16.24
CA THR A 280 -4.29 -3.13 14.91
C THR A 280 -4.28 -1.94 13.97
N ALA A 281 -4.06 -2.20 12.68
CA ALA A 281 -4.28 -1.25 11.61
C ALA A 281 -5.56 -1.61 10.85
N VAL A 282 -6.07 -0.67 10.06
CA VAL A 282 -7.23 -0.86 9.19
C VAL A 282 -6.78 -0.80 7.74
N MET A 283 -7.22 -1.76 6.92
CA MET A 283 -6.99 -1.74 5.47
C MET A 283 -8.28 -2.06 4.73
N ARG A 284 -8.45 -1.51 3.53
CA ARG A 284 -9.47 -1.92 2.57
C ARG A 284 -8.81 -2.08 1.20
N GLY A 285 -8.86 -3.29 0.67
CA GLY A 285 -8.06 -3.64 -0.52
C GLY A 285 -6.57 -3.34 -0.29
N PRO A 286 -5.92 -2.57 -1.19
CA PRO A 286 -4.50 -2.20 -1.06
C PRO A 286 -4.26 -1.01 -0.14
N VAL A 287 -5.31 -0.27 0.24
CA VAL A 287 -5.20 1.02 0.93
C VAL A 287 -5.15 0.80 2.44
N VAL A 288 -4.12 1.33 3.08
CA VAL A 288 -4.00 1.48 4.53
C VAL A 288 -4.76 2.71 4.97
N TYR A 289 -5.41 2.66 6.12
CA TYR A 289 -6.17 3.76 6.70
C TYR A 289 -5.52 4.29 7.99
N CYS A 290 -5.79 5.55 8.30
CA CYS A 290 -5.36 6.21 9.53
C CYS A 290 -6.49 7.05 10.15
N LEU A 291 -6.34 7.35 11.44
CA LEU A 291 -7.08 8.41 12.12
C LEU A 291 -6.29 9.71 12.02
N GLU A 292 -6.96 10.83 11.78
CA GLU A 292 -6.42 12.18 11.93
C GLU A 292 -7.19 12.95 13.01
N GLU A 293 -6.50 13.84 13.72
CA GLU A 293 -7.07 14.74 14.73
C GLU A 293 -8.25 15.55 14.18
N ALA A 294 -8.18 15.99 12.93
CA ALA A 294 -9.21 16.80 12.29
C ALA A 294 -10.61 16.16 12.31
N ASP A 295 -10.69 14.81 12.31
CA ASP A 295 -11.98 14.09 12.37
C ASP A 295 -12.27 13.49 13.74
N ASN A 296 -11.22 13.19 14.50
CA ASN A 296 -11.34 12.35 15.70
C ASN A 296 -11.04 13.14 17.00
N GLY A 297 -10.60 14.38 16.91
CA GLY A 297 -10.08 15.17 18.04
C GLY A 297 -8.67 14.74 18.47
N PRO A 298 -8.07 15.45 19.44
CA PRO A 298 -6.72 15.17 19.92
C PRO A 298 -6.67 13.86 20.72
N ASP A 299 -5.47 13.48 21.15
CA ASP A 299 -5.16 12.28 21.94
C ASP A 299 -5.66 11.00 21.25
N LEU A 300 -5.25 10.81 20.00
CA LEU A 300 -5.57 9.60 19.24
C LEU A 300 -5.02 8.35 19.95
N HIS A 301 -3.92 8.51 20.69
CA HIS A 301 -3.37 7.46 21.54
C HIS A 301 -4.31 7.05 22.70
N CYS A 302 -5.39 7.76 22.99
CA CYS A 302 -6.40 7.36 23.97
C CYS A 302 -7.56 6.56 23.35
N ILE A 303 -7.57 6.37 22.02
CA ILE A 303 -8.63 5.67 21.29
C ILE A 303 -8.36 4.16 21.25
N GLU A 304 -9.43 3.39 21.42
CA GLU A 304 -9.44 1.94 21.32
C GLU A 304 -10.61 1.47 20.46
N ILE A 305 -10.40 0.38 19.73
CA ILE A 305 -11.46 -0.26 18.95
C ILE A 305 -11.73 -1.71 19.37
N PRO A 306 -12.97 -2.19 19.26
CA PRO A 306 -13.32 -3.57 19.57
C PRO A 306 -12.66 -4.58 18.63
N GLU A 307 -12.48 -5.82 19.11
CA GLU A 307 -12.02 -6.95 18.31
C GLU A 307 -12.87 -7.20 17.05
N GLU A 308 -14.19 -7.05 17.18
CA GLU A 308 -15.17 -7.17 16.09
C GLU A 308 -15.67 -5.78 15.65
N THR A 309 -14.75 -4.92 15.23
CA THR A 309 -15.11 -3.61 14.69
C THR A 309 -15.84 -3.78 13.35
N VAL A 310 -17.05 -3.23 13.26
CA VAL A 310 -17.80 -3.10 12.01
C VAL A 310 -17.50 -1.75 11.38
N PHE A 311 -17.21 -1.75 10.08
CA PHE A 311 -16.94 -0.55 9.30
C PHE A 311 -18.11 -0.26 8.37
N LYS A 312 -18.59 0.99 8.39
CA LYS A 312 -19.44 1.53 7.35
C LYS A 312 -18.55 2.24 6.33
N GLU A 313 -18.62 1.81 5.08
CA GLU A 313 -17.80 2.34 3.99
C GLU A 313 -18.62 3.36 3.18
N GLU A 314 -18.02 4.51 2.85
CA GLU A 314 -18.69 5.56 2.08
C GLU A 314 -17.70 6.25 1.14
N TYR A 315 -18.02 6.35 -0.15
CA TYR A 315 -17.27 7.18 -1.08
C TYR A 315 -17.69 8.65 -0.97
N ARG A 316 -16.75 9.53 -0.62
CA ARG A 316 -16.95 10.97 -0.47
C ARG A 316 -16.19 11.72 -1.55
N LYS A 317 -16.89 12.08 -2.64
CA LYS A 317 -16.29 12.77 -3.80
C LYS A 317 -15.65 14.12 -3.45
N ASP A 318 -16.22 14.84 -2.49
CA ASP A 318 -15.84 16.22 -2.15
C ASP A 318 -14.79 16.27 -1.00
N LEU A 319 -14.32 15.11 -0.52
CA LEU A 319 -13.31 15.00 0.52
C LEU A 319 -12.01 14.46 -0.08
N LEU A 320 -10.90 15.17 0.12
CA LEU A 320 -9.54 14.69 -0.19
C LEU A 320 -9.38 14.19 -1.64
N GLY A 321 -10.03 14.86 -2.61
CA GLY A 321 -9.97 14.50 -4.03
C GLY A 321 -10.82 13.28 -4.42
N GLY A 322 -11.69 12.79 -3.54
CA GLY A 322 -12.55 11.64 -3.77
C GLY A 322 -11.96 10.37 -3.17
N VAL A 323 -12.41 10.02 -1.96
CA VAL A 323 -11.91 8.86 -1.22
C VAL A 323 -13.05 8.02 -0.65
N VAL A 324 -12.80 6.72 -0.48
CA VAL A 324 -13.63 5.90 0.42
C VAL A 324 -13.15 6.15 1.84
N VAL A 325 -14.03 6.65 2.70
CA VAL A 325 -13.80 6.73 4.15
C VAL A 325 -14.42 5.51 4.84
N LEU A 326 -13.92 5.20 6.03
CA LEU A 326 -14.52 4.20 6.91
C LEU A 326 -15.04 4.89 8.16
N GLU A 327 -16.25 4.57 8.58
CA GLU A 327 -16.81 4.97 9.86
C GLU A 327 -16.88 3.74 10.77
N SER A 328 -16.47 3.90 12.03
CA SER A 328 -16.63 2.85 13.04
C SER A 328 -16.97 3.44 14.40
N VAL A 329 -17.27 2.57 15.36
CA VAL A 329 -17.44 2.95 16.78
C VAL A 329 -16.32 2.32 17.58
N GLY A 330 -15.64 3.14 18.36
CA GLY A 330 -14.67 2.73 19.37
C GLY A 330 -14.97 3.42 20.70
N ARG A 331 -13.96 3.52 21.54
CA ARG A 331 -14.03 4.23 22.81
C ARG A 331 -12.77 5.07 23.01
N LYS A 332 -12.90 6.21 23.69
CA LYS A 332 -11.76 7.04 24.10
C LYS A 332 -11.69 7.04 25.63
N ILE A 333 -10.49 6.87 26.18
CA ILE A 333 -10.27 7.05 27.63
C ILE A 333 -10.71 8.47 28.02
N ARG A 334 -11.52 8.58 29.06
CA ARG A 334 -11.98 9.87 29.57
C ARG A 334 -10.89 10.50 30.42
N GLU A 335 -10.45 11.69 30.02
CA GLU A 335 -9.58 12.52 30.85
C GLU A 335 -10.41 13.15 31.97
N GLU A 336 -9.93 13.03 33.22
CA GLU A 336 -10.50 13.74 34.36
C GLU A 336 -9.46 14.74 34.91
N GLU A 337 -9.91 15.95 35.25
CA GLU A 337 -9.01 16.96 35.84
C GLU A 337 -8.46 16.49 37.19
N GLY A 338 -7.17 16.77 37.43
CA GLY A 338 -6.53 16.49 38.71
C GLY A 338 -6.18 15.01 38.95
N ILE A 339 -6.26 14.15 37.92
CA ILE A 339 -5.69 12.80 37.99
C ILE A 339 -4.17 12.90 38.26
N PRO A 340 -3.63 12.19 39.27
CA PRO A 340 -2.19 12.15 39.53
C PRO A 340 -1.39 11.52 38.37
N LEU A 341 -0.11 11.87 38.25
CA LEU A 341 0.78 11.28 37.23
C LEU A 341 0.83 9.74 37.28
N TYR A 342 0.77 9.17 38.49
CA TYR A 342 0.67 7.73 38.71
C TYR A 342 -0.42 7.47 39.75
N PHE A 343 -1.31 6.55 39.45
CA PHE A 343 -2.41 6.14 40.33
C PHE A 343 -2.67 4.65 40.12
N ASP A 344 -3.21 3.98 41.14
CA ASP A 344 -3.62 2.59 41.02
C ASP A 344 -4.65 2.45 39.90
N GLU A 345 -4.58 1.35 39.15
CA GLU A 345 -5.54 0.99 38.11
C GLU A 345 -6.95 0.92 38.72
N LYS A 346 -7.66 2.05 38.68
CA LYS A 346 -9.07 2.17 39.02
C LYS A 346 -9.84 2.12 37.71
N ASN A 347 -11.07 1.59 37.76
CA ASN A 347 -12.00 1.50 36.63
C ASN A 347 -11.85 2.68 35.66
N GLU A 348 -11.05 2.48 34.60
CA GLU A 348 -10.88 3.47 33.55
C GLU A 348 -12.26 3.74 32.98
N LYS A 349 -12.60 5.03 32.86
CA LYS A 349 -13.85 5.43 32.24
C LYS A 349 -13.57 5.69 30.78
N TYR A 350 -14.50 5.24 29.95
CA TYR A 350 -14.43 5.44 28.52
C TYR A 350 -15.69 6.13 28.03
N ASP A 351 -15.53 6.99 27.04
CA ASP A 351 -16.61 7.55 26.27
C ASP A 351 -16.70 6.84 24.92
N GLU A 352 -17.92 6.50 24.50
CA GLU A 352 -18.15 6.01 23.14
C GLU A 352 -17.67 7.07 22.15
N LYS A 353 -16.94 6.63 21.13
CA LYS A 353 -16.36 7.51 20.13
C LYS A 353 -16.69 7.00 18.74
N LYS A 354 -17.38 7.82 17.95
CA LYS A 354 -17.47 7.63 16.50
C LYS A 354 -16.13 8.02 15.89
N LEU A 355 -15.60 7.13 15.05
CA LEU A 355 -14.31 7.26 14.42
C LEU A 355 -14.49 7.41 12.92
N LEU A 356 -13.70 8.29 12.32
CA LEU A 356 -13.59 8.42 10.87
C LEU A 356 -12.15 8.13 10.45
N TRP A 357 -12.03 7.18 9.54
CA TRP A 357 -10.78 6.72 8.97
C TRP A 357 -10.66 7.22 7.54
N ILE A 358 -9.49 7.75 7.20
CA ILE A 358 -9.15 8.17 5.84
C ILE A 358 -7.97 7.35 5.30
N PRO A 359 -7.80 7.25 3.96
CA PRO A 359 -6.62 6.65 3.38
C PRO A 359 -5.34 7.28 3.90
N TYR A 360 -4.36 6.47 4.29
CA TYR A 360 -3.09 6.90 4.84
C TYR A 360 -2.41 7.92 3.94
N TYR A 361 -2.38 7.72 2.61
CA TYR A 361 -1.71 8.67 1.71
C TYR A 361 -2.32 10.09 1.75
N SER A 362 -3.58 10.22 2.17
CA SER A 362 -4.33 11.48 2.14
C SER A 362 -4.19 12.33 3.40
N TRP A 363 -3.52 11.83 4.44
CA TRP A 363 -3.23 12.59 5.67
C TRP A 363 -2.41 13.86 5.38
N ALA A 364 -2.42 14.82 6.32
CA ALA A 364 -1.71 16.10 6.27
C ALA A 364 -2.03 16.95 5.02
N ASN A 365 -3.27 16.87 4.52
CA ASN A 365 -3.81 17.73 3.46
C ASN A 365 -4.84 18.75 3.98
N ARG A 366 -5.06 18.80 5.30
CA ARG A 366 -6.08 19.63 5.95
C ARG A 366 -5.42 20.55 6.97
N SER A 367 -5.54 20.25 8.26
CA SER A 367 -4.85 20.95 9.34
C SER A 367 -3.72 20.09 9.91
N ALA A 368 -2.66 20.74 10.39
CA ALA A 368 -1.68 20.08 11.26
C ALA A 368 -2.37 19.47 12.48
N GLY A 369 -1.95 18.27 12.89
CA GLY A 369 -2.53 17.57 14.03
C GLY A 369 -1.98 16.16 14.18
N GLU A 370 -2.48 15.44 15.18
CA GLU A 370 -2.14 14.02 15.38
C GLU A 370 -2.59 13.14 14.21
N MET A 371 -1.84 12.06 13.98
CA MET A 371 -2.20 10.99 13.06
C MET A 371 -1.76 9.64 13.63
N MET A 372 -2.58 8.61 13.45
CA MET A 372 -2.26 7.25 13.93
C MET A 372 -2.78 6.17 12.97
N VAL A 373 -1.91 5.26 12.55
CA VAL A 373 -2.26 4.05 11.77
C VAL A 373 -2.56 2.85 12.65
N TRP A 374 -1.75 2.65 13.70
CA TRP A 374 -1.88 1.52 14.62
C TRP A 374 -2.62 1.95 15.88
N VAL A 375 -3.87 1.52 16.03
CA VAL A 375 -4.72 1.84 17.19
C VAL A 375 -4.79 0.68 18.17
N ARG A 376 -5.03 0.96 19.45
CA ARG A 376 -5.25 -0.11 20.43
C ARG A 376 -6.51 -0.91 20.10
N ARG A 377 -6.40 -2.22 20.28
CA ARG A 377 -7.49 -3.19 20.10
C ARG A 377 -7.82 -3.83 21.44
N VAL A 378 -9.11 -3.89 21.76
CA VAL A 378 -9.61 -4.47 23.01
C VAL A 378 -10.66 -5.54 22.75
N THR A 379 -10.67 -6.56 23.60
CA THR A 379 -11.81 -7.49 23.69
C THR A 379 -12.86 -6.81 24.57
N LEU A 380 -14.00 -6.45 23.97
CA LEU A 380 -15.14 -5.87 24.68
C LEU A 380 -16.13 -6.95 25.12
#